data_AF-A0A974CBJ9-F1
#
_entry.id   AF-A0A974CBJ9-F1
#
_cell.length_a   1.000
_cell.length_b   1.000
_cell.length_c   1.000
_cell.angle_alpha   90.00
_cell.angle_beta   90.00
_cell.angle_gamma   90.00
#
_symmetry.space_group_name_H-M   'P 1'
#
loop_
_entity.id
_entity.type
_entity.pdbx_description
1 polymer ?
#
loop_
_entity_poly.entity_id
_entity_poly.type
_entity_poly.pdbx_seq_one_letter_code
_entity_poly.pdbx_strand_id
1 'polypeptide(L)'
;MNSLCTLKHIGLDPETDHTRTIRLTLREDESPERSDPNKVKPVGRAFALLSSRPQRGSSPLNSELIKSKDGDEEIIKVYLKAKAEEKANHEWNVSQLRNEVKQIQQARTSLQLLREDITSASQNHGERESQPDKVHVERQNGLRHYRDPWRGAQAAEQEEEFPLDNGKDMRQTAQRLFTKLQEAEKRQQADRRMFQEKLGQCQAEVEQNRRGRLEAEQKTTEQQKEVEELRRLMSGMEKEHQQLLQKMKENEEELEKMKKQGKQDEPLQERCEELEKTVANLKEKIHHLDDMLKSQQRKVRQMIEQLQNSRTAMQEKDTVIQELREKVSWLQAENLELQDKLDHFMSNNSGHTSYLSRGYSTKPTPNFKRVYLPPGSGRPFPLIKLVET
;
A
#
# COMPACT_ATOMS: atom_id res chain seq x y z
N MET A 1 -17.62 -12.47 -36.78
CA MET A 1 -16.88 -11.52 -35.93
C MET A 1 -15.70 -11.02 -36.75
N ASN A 2 -15.75 -9.77 -37.22
CA ASN A 2 -14.68 -9.19 -38.02
C ASN A 2 -13.55 -8.77 -37.06
N SER A 3 -12.40 -9.44 -37.11
CA SER A 3 -11.25 -9.06 -36.28
C SER A 3 -10.79 -7.63 -36.59
N LEU A 4 -10.69 -6.80 -35.54
CA LEU A 4 -10.36 -5.37 -35.60
C LEU A 4 -8.84 -5.08 -35.63
N CYS A 5 -7.99 -6.11 -35.65
CA CYS A 5 -6.53 -5.98 -35.54
C CYS A 5 -5.82 -6.65 -36.72
N THR A 6 -4.75 -6.02 -37.20
CA THR A 6 -3.80 -6.60 -38.16
C THR A 6 -2.54 -7.09 -37.43
N LEU A 7 -2.04 -8.24 -37.87
CA LEU A 7 -0.86 -8.88 -37.29
C LEU A 7 0.34 -8.64 -38.21
N LYS A 8 1.36 -7.90 -37.75
CA LYS A 8 2.63 -7.73 -38.47
C LYS A 8 3.74 -8.49 -37.73
N HIS A 9 4.39 -9.42 -38.43
CA HIS A 9 5.54 -10.16 -37.92
C HIS A 9 6.77 -9.24 -37.96
N ILE A 10 7.41 -9.03 -36.82
CA ILE A 10 8.68 -8.30 -36.74
C ILE A 10 9.77 -9.37 -36.56
N GLY A 11 10.85 -9.26 -37.34
CA GLY A 11 11.83 -10.32 -37.58
C GLY A 11 12.45 -10.98 -36.34
N LEU A 12 13.05 -12.15 -36.56
CA LEU A 12 13.82 -12.89 -35.57
C LEU A 12 15.07 -12.08 -35.18
N ASP A 13 15.22 -11.79 -33.89
CA ASP A 13 16.53 -11.46 -33.32
C ASP A 13 17.30 -12.78 -33.11
N PRO A 14 18.54 -12.92 -33.59
CA PRO A 14 19.29 -14.18 -33.57
C PRO A 14 19.81 -14.61 -32.19
N GLU A 15 19.50 -13.88 -31.11
CA GLU A 15 20.01 -14.14 -29.76
C GLU A 15 19.01 -14.88 -28.83
N THR A 16 17.76 -15.10 -29.25
CA THR A 16 16.77 -15.84 -28.44
C THR A 16 15.97 -16.82 -29.30
N ASP A 17 16.50 -18.04 -29.42
CA ASP A 17 16.09 -19.01 -30.45
C ASP A 17 14.62 -19.49 -30.39
N HIS A 18 13.81 -19.10 -29.39
CA HIS A 18 12.48 -19.69 -29.16
C HIS A 18 11.32 -18.70 -28.97
N THR A 19 11.55 -17.39 -29.08
CA THR A 19 10.51 -16.37 -28.84
C THR A 19 10.13 -15.62 -30.11
N ARG A 20 8.87 -15.75 -30.54
CA ARG A 20 8.33 -14.97 -31.65
C ARG A 20 7.65 -13.72 -31.09
N THR A 21 8.20 -12.56 -31.44
CA THR A 21 7.63 -11.26 -31.09
C THR A 21 6.66 -10.82 -32.18
N ILE A 22 5.39 -10.63 -31.82
CA ILE A 22 4.39 -10.18 -32.78
C ILE A 22 3.83 -8.82 -32.40
N ARG A 23 3.71 -7.94 -33.40
CA ARG A 23 3.09 -6.63 -33.26
C ARG A 23 1.62 -6.70 -33.66
N LEU A 24 0.77 -6.29 -32.74
CA LEU A 24 -0.66 -6.08 -32.97
C LEU A 24 -0.90 -4.59 -33.22
N THR A 25 -1.47 -4.27 -34.38
CA THR A 25 -1.92 -2.90 -34.71
C THR A 25 -3.42 -2.91 -34.93
N LEU A 26 -4.12 -1.92 -34.36
CA LEU A 26 -5.53 -1.69 -34.60
C LEU A 26 -5.71 -1.15 -36.03
N ARG A 27 -6.73 -1.62 -36.76
CA ARG A 27 -6.91 -1.34 -38.20
C ARG A 27 -7.13 0.14 -38.55
N GLU A 28 -7.37 1.00 -37.57
CA GLU A 28 -7.59 2.44 -37.77
C GLU A 28 -6.30 3.27 -37.87
N ASP A 29 -5.12 2.67 -37.69
CA ASP A 29 -3.84 3.40 -37.59
C ASP A 29 -3.02 3.44 -38.89
N GLU A 30 -3.60 3.05 -40.04
CA GLU A 30 -2.95 3.19 -41.35
C GLU A 30 -3.46 4.46 -42.06
N SER A 31 -3.01 5.63 -41.59
CA SER A 31 -3.04 6.88 -42.36
C SER A 31 -1.62 7.45 -42.45
N PRO A 32 -0.99 7.47 -43.64
CA PRO A 32 0.35 8.00 -43.80
C PRO A 32 0.26 9.46 -44.20
N GLU A 33 0.00 10.39 -43.28
CA GLU A 33 0.32 11.80 -43.51
C GLU A 33 0.27 12.64 -42.24
N ARG A 34 1.26 13.53 -42.13
CA ARG A 34 1.35 14.71 -41.26
C ARG A 34 1.99 14.52 -39.88
N SER A 35 3.30 14.71 -39.92
CA SER A 35 4.10 15.50 -38.98
C SER A 35 3.35 16.60 -38.23
N ASP A 36 3.33 16.52 -36.90
CA ASP A 36 3.42 17.66 -35.99
C ASP A 36 3.94 17.20 -34.60
N PRO A 37 5.01 17.81 -34.04
CA PRO A 37 5.60 17.38 -32.79
C PRO A 37 5.03 18.20 -31.63
N ASN A 38 3.79 17.96 -31.21
CA ASN A 38 3.39 18.39 -29.87
C ASN A 38 2.18 17.64 -29.31
N LYS A 39 2.41 17.06 -28.13
CA LYS A 39 1.43 16.59 -27.13
C LYS A 39 0.48 15.45 -27.54
N VAL A 40 1.02 14.23 -27.62
CA VAL A 40 0.25 13.01 -27.32
C VAL A 40 1.18 12.05 -26.55
N LYS A 41 0.79 11.66 -25.32
CA LYS A 41 1.48 10.58 -24.58
C LYS A 41 1.33 9.30 -25.41
N PRO A 42 2.40 8.56 -25.72
CA PRO A 42 2.29 7.37 -26.54
C PRO A 42 1.43 6.33 -25.80
N VAL A 43 0.26 6.03 -26.35
CA VAL A 43 -0.54 4.89 -25.92
C VAL A 43 0.31 3.63 -26.10
N GLY A 44 0.37 2.81 -25.05
CA GLY A 44 1.36 1.79 -24.82
C GLY A 44 1.64 0.90 -26.03
N ARG A 45 2.94 0.71 -26.32
CA ARG A 45 3.42 -0.27 -27.29
C ARG A 45 3.11 -1.67 -26.74
N ALA A 46 2.08 -2.32 -27.27
CA ALA A 46 1.72 -3.69 -26.90
C ALA A 46 2.46 -4.68 -27.80
N PHE A 47 3.41 -5.41 -27.22
CA PHE A 47 4.06 -6.55 -27.86
C PHE A 47 3.51 -7.83 -27.25
N ALA A 48 3.08 -8.77 -28.08
CA ALA A 48 2.72 -10.10 -27.63
C ALA A 48 3.90 -11.04 -27.86
N LEU A 49 4.43 -11.59 -26.77
CA LEU A 49 5.41 -12.68 -26.83
C LEU A 49 4.63 -13.99 -26.94
N LEU A 50 4.68 -14.60 -28.12
CA LEU A 50 4.16 -15.95 -28.31
C LEU A 50 5.30 -16.94 -28.07
N SER A 51 5.29 -17.57 -26.90
CA SER A 51 6.13 -18.72 -26.62
C SER A 51 5.66 -19.89 -27.49
N SER A 52 6.54 -20.42 -28.31
CA SER A 52 6.22 -21.58 -29.13
C SER A 52 6.02 -22.81 -28.23
N ARG A 53 4.93 -23.54 -28.45
CA ARG A 53 4.49 -24.72 -27.69
C ARG A 53 5.68 -25.59 -27.23
N PRO A 54 5.82 -25.89 -25.92
CA PRO A 54 6.96 -26.65 -25.45
C PRO A 54 6.93 -28.08 -26.03
N GLN A 55 8.08 -28.55 -26.51
CA GLN A 55 8.28 -29.97 -26.80
C GLN A 55 8.07 -30.79 -25.53
N ARG A 56 7.49 -31.98 -25.73
CA ARG A 56 7.08 -32.91 -24.68
C ARG A 56 8.28 -33.25 -23.78
N GLY A 57 8.37 -32.62 -22.60
CA GLY A 57 9.43 -32.91 -21.62
C GLY A 57 9.93 -31.75 -20.74
N SER A 58 9.60 -30.48 -21.02
CA SER A 58 10.01 -29.39 -20.12
C SER A 58 9.06 -29.28 -18.91
N SER A 59 9.62 -29.35 -17.70
CA SER A 59 8.92 -29.11 -16.44
C SER A 59 8.12 -27.81 -16.49
N PRO A 60 6.87 -27.78 -15.99
CA PRO A 60 6.12 -26.54 -15.92
C PRO A 60 6.90 -25.58 -15.02
N LEU A 61 7.11 -24.35 -15.51
CA LEU A 61 7.56 -23.23 -14.68
C LEU A 61 6.43 -22.96 -13.66
N ASN A 62 6.39 -23.76 -12.60
CA ASN A 62 5.70 -23.40 -11.38
C ASN A 62 6.32 -22.08 -10.96
N SER A 63 5.49 -21.04 -10.99
CA SER A 63 5.76 -19.69 -10.48
C SER A 63 6.68 -19.75 -9.27
N GLU A 64 7.97 -19.56 -9.49
CA GLU A 64 8.91 -19.33 -8.40
C GLU A 64 8.52 -17.96 -7.84
N LEU A 65 8.03 -17.95 -6.60
CA LEU A 65 7.58 -16.76 -5.91
C LEU A 65 8.81 -15.89 -5.66
N ILE A 66 9.15 -15.02 -6.63
CA ILE A 66 10.18 -14.00 -6.48
C ILE A 66 9.62 -12.97 -5.49
N LYS A 67 9.86 -13.21 -4.20
CA LYS A 67 9.52 -12.29 -3.12
C LYS A 67 10.29 -10.99 -3.34
N SER A 68 9.62 -9.96 -3.84
CA SER A 68 10.12 -8.59 -3.83
C SER A 68 10.42 -8.19 -2.38
N LYS A 69 11.66 -7.77 -2.12
CA LYS A 69 12.06 -7.28 -0.79
C LYS A 69 11.45 -5.91 -0.43
N ASP A 70 10.74 -5.29 -1.37
CA ASP A 70 10.32 -3.88 -1.30
C ASP A 70 8.85 -3.69 -0.89
N GLY A 71 8.15 -4.76 -0.50
CA GLY A 71 6.76 -4.66 -0.02
C GLY A 71 5.70 -4.37 -1.10
N ASP A 72 6.12 -4.10 -2.35
CA ASP A 72 5.23 -3.88 -3.50
C ASP A 72 4.19 -4.99 -3.71
N GLU A 73 4.52 -6.23 -3.34
CA GLU A 73 3.58 -7.35 -3.41
C GLU A 73 2.39 -7.21 -2.47
N GLU A 74 2.61 -6.67 -1.26
CA GLU A 74 1.54 -6.43 -0.31
C GLU A 74 0.66 -5.27 -0.76
N ILE A 75 1.26 -4.22 -1.33
CA ILE A 75 0.52 -3.09 -1.92
C ILE A 75 -0.38 -3.57 -3.06
N ILE A 76 0.16 -4.38 -3.98
CA ILE A 76 -0.61 -4.94 -5.10
C ILE A 76 -1.72 -5.87 -4.59
N LYS A 77 -1.46 -6.71 -3.58
CA LYS A 77 -2.48 -7.59 -2.97
C LYS A 77 -3.59 -6.79 -2.29
N VAL A 78 -3.26 -5.76 -1.53
CA VAL A 78 -4.24 -4.88 -0.86
C VAL A 78 -5.07 -4.14 -1.90
N TYR A 79 -4.46 -3.59 -2.94
CA TYR A 79 -5.18 -2.89 -4.01
C TYR A 79 -6.12 -3.82 -4.78
N LEU A 80 -5.67 -5.03 -5.14
CA LEU A 80 -6.51 -6.01 -5.83
C LEU A 80 -7.66 -6.51 -4.93
N LYS A 81 -7.41 -6.67 -3.62
CA LYS A 81 -8.44 -7.05 -2.65
C LYS A 81 -9.48 -5.93 -2.47
N ALA A 82 -9.04 -4.69 -2.29
CA ALA A 82 -9.92 -3.53 -2.21
C ALA A 82 -10.76 -3.37 -3.48
N LYS A 83 -10.16 -3.59 -4.66
CA LYS A 83 -10.86 -3.53 -5.95
C LYS A 83 -11.88 -4.68 -6.13
N ALA A 84 -11.58 -5.87 -5.61
CA ALA A 84 -12.52 -6.99 -5.62
C ALA A 84 -13.71 -6.75 -4.68
N GLU A 85 -13.45 -6.18 -3.50
CA GLU A 85 -14.47 -5.82 -2.52
C GLU A 85 -15.36 -4.66 -3.02
N GLU A 86 -14.75 -3.63 -3.63
CA GLU A 86 -15.48 -2.54 -4.29
C GLU A 86 -16.37 -3.06 -5.42
N LYS A 87 -15.88 -4.02 -6.21
CA LYS A 87 -16.69 -4.66 -7.26
C LYS A 87 -17.87 -5.45 -6.67
N ALA A 88 -17.66 -6.20 -5.59
CA ALA A 88 -18.73 -6.93 -4.92
C ALA A 88 -19.79 -5.98 -4.32
N ASN A 89 -19.35 -4.88 -3.70
CA ASN A 89 -20.24 -3.84 -3.18
C ASN A 89 -21.03 -3.17 -4.32
N HIS A 90 -20.38 -2.90 -5.46
CA HIS A 90 -21.04 -2.36 -6.64
C HIS A 90 -22.09 -3.34 -7.20
N GLU A 91 -21.77 -4.63 -7.31
CA GLU A 91 -22.71 -5.67 -7.76
C GLU A 91 -23.92 -5.81 -6.81
N TRP A 92 -23.71 -5.70 -5.50
CA TRP A 92 -24.77 -5.70 -4.50
C TRP A 92 -25.67 -4.45 -4.62
N ASN A 93 -25.09 -3.26 -4.72
CA ASN A 93 -25.82 -2.00 -4.93
C ASN A 93 -26.67 -2.04 -6.21
N VAL A 94 -26.12 -2.55 -7.32
CA VAL A 94 -26.85 -2.73 -8.58
C VAL A 94 -28.01 -3.71 -8.42
N SER A 95 -27.82 -4.78 -7.63
CA SER A 95 -28.87 -5.76 -7.35
C SER A 95 -29.99 -5.18 -6.48
N GLN A 96 -29.65 -4.35 -5.50
CA GLN A 96 -30.63 -3.63 -4.68
C GLN A 96 -31.44 -2.65 -5.53
N LEU A 97 -30.79 -1.82 -6.34
CA LEU A 97 -31.47 -0.88 -7.24
C LEU A 97 -32.42 -1.61 -8.21
N ARG A 98 -32.03 -2.79 -8.72
CA ARG A 98 -32.92 -3.63 -9.54
C ARG A 98 -34.16 -4.08 -8.77
N ASN A 99 -34.04 -4.38 -7.48
CA ASN A 99 -35.17 -4.76 -6.64
C ASN A 99 -36.07 -3.56 -6.34
N GLU A 100 -35.51 -2.39 -6.06
CA GLU A 100 -36.28 -1.15 -5.88
C GLU A 100 -37.05 -0.77 -7.16
N VAL A 101 -36.41 -0.87 -8.33
CA VAL A 101 -37.10 -0.65 -9.62
C VAL A 101 -38.25 -1.63 -9.81
N LYS A 102 -38.11 -2.90 -9.41
CA LYS A 102 -39.23 -3.86 -9.43
C LYS A 102 -40.37 -3.45 -8.50
N GLN A 103 -40.06 -2.99 -7.28
CA GLN A 103 -41.06 -2.51 -6.33
C GLN A 103 -41.80 -1.28 -6.87
N ILE A 104 -41.08 -0.33 -7.47
CA ILE A 104 -41.68 0.84 -8.13
C ILE A 104 -42.59 0.40 -9.27
N GLN A 105 -42.16 -0.57 -10.09
CA GLN A 105 -42.98 -1.09 -11.18
C GLN A 105 -44.24 -1.80 -10.66
N GLN A 106 -44.13 -2.56 -9.57
CA GLN A 106 -45.28 -3.20 -8.91
C GLN A 106 -46.25 -2.15 -8.35
N ALA A 107 -45.75 -1.11 -7.67
CA ALA A 107 -46.56 -0.02 -7.17
C ALA A 107 -47.28 0.71 -8.33
N ARG A 108 -46.57 0.96 -9.44
CA ARG A 108 -47.16 1.52 -10.65
C ARG A 108 -48.29 0.65 -11.20
N THR A 109 -48.11 -0.67 -11.31
CA THR A 109 -49.16 -1.57 -11.78
C THR A 109 -50.35 -1.60 -10.83
N SER A 110 -50.12 -1.61 -9.52
CA SER A 110 -51.20 -1.57 -8.52
C SER A 110 -51.98 -0.26 -8.57
N LEU A 111 -51.30 0.87 -8.73
CA LEU A 111 -51.95 2.18 -8.91
C LEU A 111 -52.70 2.26 -10.25
N GLN A 112 -52.18 1.63 -11.30
CA GLN A 112 -52.86 1.55 -12.59
C GLN A 112 -54.14 0.71 -12.49
N LEU A 113 -54.09 -0.45 -11.84
CA LEU A 113 -55.27 -1.27 -11.56
C LEU A 113 -56.30 -0.51 -10.71
N LEU A 114 -55.86 0.19 -9.66
CA LEU A 114 -56.74 1.03 -8.85
C LEU A 114 -57.39 2.15 -9.67
N ARG A 115 -56.64 2.77 -10.58
CA ARG A 115 -57.17 3.79 -11.48
C ARG A 115 -58.21 3.19 -12.43
N GLU A 116 -57.94 2.01 -12.98
CA GLU A 116 -58.88 1.27 -13.84
C GLU A 116 -60.16 0.90 -13.06
N ASP A 117 -60.05 0.41 -11.83
CA ASP A 117 -61.19 0.12 -10.94
C ASP A 117 -62.03 1.38 -10.66
N ILE A 118 -61.40 2.52 -10.37
CA ILE A 118 -62.11 3.78 -10.15
C ILE A 118 -62.80 4.26 -11.43
N THR A 119 -62.15 4.16 -12.59
CA THR A 119 -62.78 4.54 -13.87
C THR A 119 -63.92 3.60 -14.26
N SER A 120 -63.78 2.30 -13.96
CA SER A 120 -64.83 1.30 -14.18
C SER A 120 -66.02 1.55 -13.27
N ALA A 121 -65.78 1.88 -12.00
CA ALA A 121 -66.81 2.26 -11.04
C ALA A 121 -67.49 3.58 -11.43
N SER A 122 -66.75 4.54 -11.99
CA SER A 122 -67.29 5.82 -12.44
C SER A 122 -68.09 5.71 -13.74
N GLN A 123 -67.74 4.82 -14.67
CA GLN A 123 -68.53 4.55 -15.87
C GLN A 123 -69.85 3.83 -15.56
N ASN A 124 -69.88 3.01 -14.50
CA ASN A 124 -71.11 2.38 -14.01
C ASN A 124 -72.05 3.34 -13.27
N HIS A 125 -71.62 4.58 -12.98
CA HIS A 125 -72.41 5.62 -12.32
C HIS A 125 -72.73 6.84 -13.21
N GLY A 126 -72.48 6.73 -14.52
CA GLY A 126 -72.66 7.80 -15.49
C GLY A 126 -74.11 8.08 -15.92
N GLU A 127 -75.05 8.24 -14.98
CA GLU A 127 -76.29 9.02 -15.16
C GLU A 127 -76.75 9.61 -13.81
N ARG A 128 -75.94 10.50 -13.21
CA ARG A 128 -76.48 11.55 -12.34
C ARG A 128 -75.51 12.70 -12.19
N GLU A 129 -75.70 13.74 -13.01
CA GLU A 129 -75.15 15.07 -12.72
C GLU A 129 -75.82 15.65 -11.47
N SER A 130 -75.04 16.21 -10.54
CA SER A 130 -75.24 17.56 -9.97
C SER A 130 -74.27 17.87 -8.80
N GLN A 131 -73.40 18.85 -9.08
CA GLN A 131 -72.83 19.91 -8.22
C GLN A 131 -71.99 19.63 -6.95
N PRO A 132 -71.04 20.55 -6.63
CA PRO A 132 -70.01 20.36 -5.62
C PRO A 132 -70.45 20.89 -4.27
N ASP A 133 -70.31 20.10 -3.20
CA ASP A 133 -70.45 20.62 -1.85
C ASP A 133 -69.35 20.13 -0.89
N LYS A 134 -69.03 21.03 0.03
CA LYS A 134 -67.84 21.08 0.88
C LYS A 134 -67.72 19.85 1.78
N VAL A 135 -66.54 19.24 1.75
CA VAL A 135 -66.18 18.13 2.66
C VAL A 135 -65.92 18.69 4.06
N HIS A 136 -66.97 18.76 4.87
CA HIS A 136 -66.85 18.83 6.32
C HIS A 136 -66.48 17.42 6.82
N VAL A 137 -65.21 17.23 7.18
CA VAL A 137 -64.75 16.01 7.86
C VAL A 137 -65.21 16.09 9.31
N GLU A 138 -66.39 15.56 9.59
CA GLU A 138 -66.82 15.30 10.96
C GLU A 138 -66.69 13.80 11.26
N ARG A 139 -65.76 13.51 12.16
CA ARG A 139 -65.41 12.18 12.67
C ARG A 139 -66.59 11.67 13.50
N GLN A 140 -67.54 10.98 12.88
CA GLN A 140 -68.60 10.29 13.61
C GLN A 140 -68.04 9.08 14.36
N ASN A 141 -67.86 9.26 15.67
CA ASN A 141 -67.85 8.16 16.63
C ASN A 141 -69.13 7.34 16.44
N GLY A 142 -68.97 6.02 16.32
CA GLY A 142 -70.02 5.06 15.96
C GLY A 142 -71.11 4.87 17.01
N LEU A 143 -71.86 5.93 17.34
CA LEU A 143 -73.11 5.81 18.08
C LEU A 143 -74.22 5.55 17.05
N ARG A 144 -74.44 4.27 16.73
CA ARG A 144 -75.67 3.87 16.05
C ARG A 144 -76.83 4.18 17.00
N HIS A 145 -77.61 5.20 16.66
CA HIS A 145 -78.92 5.40 17.27
C HIS A 145 -79.75 4.13 17.03
N TYR A 146 -79.89 3.29 18.07
CA TYR A 146 -80.94 2.27 18.09
C TYR A 146 -82.27 3.01 18.06
N ARG A 147 -82.89 3.07 16.89
CA ARG A 147 -84.29 3.50 16.76
C ARG A 147 -85.13 2.41 17.39
N ASP A 148 -85.71 2.68 18.55
CA ASP A 148 -86.59 1.76 19.26
C ASP A 148 -87.67 1.20 18.33
N PRO A 149 -87.69 -0.11 18.04
CA PRO A 149 -88.75 -0.74 17.24
C PRO A 149 -90.14 -0.61 17.90
N TRP A 150 -90.17 -0.32 19.20
CA TRP A 150 -91.37 -0.24 20.02
C TRP A 150 -92.28 0.95 19.70
N ARG A 151 -91.77 2.03 19.08
CA ARG A 151 -92.60 3.21 18.77
C ARG A 151 -93.55 3.00 17.58
N GLY A 152 -93.31 1.98 16.75
CA GLY A 152 -94.15 1.66 15.59
C GLY A 152 -95.32 0.71 15.91
N ALA A 153 -95.21 -0.11 16.95
CA ALA A 153 -96.22 -1.12 17.27
C ALA A 153 -97.47 -0.56 17.97
N GLN A 154 -97.36 0.56 18.68
CA GLN A 154 -98.51 1.21 19.34
C GLN A 154 -99.46 1.92 18.36
N ALA A 155 -99.01 2.22 17.13
CA ALA A 155 -99.83 2.92 16.14
C ALA A 155 -100.77 2.00 15.34
N ALA A 156 -100.72 0.68 15.58
CA ALA A 156 -101.48 -0.33 14.83
C ALA A 156 -102.54 -1.06 15.67
N GLU A 157 -102.98 -0.47 16.79
CA GLU A 157 -104.23 -0.88 17.43
C GLU A 157 -105.39 -0.32 16.58
N GLN A 158 -105.83 -1.11 15.60
CA GLN A 158 -107.14 -0.89 14.98
C GLN A 158 -108.19 -1.14 16.07
N GLU A 159 -108.90 -0.09 16.49
CA GLU A 159 -110.15 -0.19 17.26
C GLU A 159 -111.15 -1.03 16.45
N GLU A 160 -111.22 -2.32 16.74
CA GLU A 160 -112.19 -3.25 16.17
C GLU A 160 -113.49 -3.09 16.97
N GLU A 161 -114.49 -2.40 16.42
CA GLU A 161 -115.79 -2.15 17.07
C GLU A 161 -116.53 -3.49 17.32
N PHE A 162 -116.86 -3.77 18.58
CA PHE A 162 -117.41 -5.05 19.04
C PHE A 162 -118.94 -5.10 18.91
N PRO A 163 -119.55 -5.99 18.09
CA PRO A 163 -121.00 -6.18 18.09
C PRO A 163 -121.43 -6.91 19.38
N LEU A 164 -122.21 -6.23 20.22
CA LEU A 164 -122.61 -6.72 21.55
C LEU A 164 -123.90 -7.56 21.58
N ASP A 165 -124.60 -7.76 20.46
CA ASP A 165 -126.02 -8.13 20.48
C ASP A 165 -126.37 -9.59 20.12
N ASN A 166 -125.39 -10.52 20.11
CA ASN A 166 -125.65 -11.94 19.84
C ASN A 166 -124.63 -12.87 20.52
N GLY A 167 -125.10 -13.88 21.29
CA GLY A 167 -124.22 -14.81 22.03
C GLY A 167 -123.30 -15.69 21.14
N LYS A 168 -123.65 -15.88 19.86
CA LYS A 168 -122.78 -16.54 18.86
C LYS A 168 -121.65 -15.61 18.39
N ASP A 169 -121.92 -14.32 18.26
CA ASP A 169 -120.97 -13.32 17.79
C ASP A 169 -119.90 -13.08 18.86
N MET A 170 -120.29 -13.03 20.14
CA MET A 170 -119.35 -12.93 21.26
C MET A 170 -118.36 -14.12 21.33
N ARG A 171 -118.83 -15.35 21.08
CA ARG A 171 -117.97 -16.55 21.06
C ARG A 171 -116.97 -16.50 19.90
N GLN A 172 -117.42 -16.07 18.71
CA GLN A 172 -116.54 -15.92 17.56
C GLN A 172 -115.49 -14.83 17.80
N THR A 173 -115.88 -13.71 18.40
CA THR A 173 -114.96 -12.62 18.76
C THR A 173 -113.94 -13.06 19.80
N ALA A 174 -114.33 -13.80 20.84
CA ALA A 174 -113.40 -14.36 21.81
C ALA A 174 -112.39 -15.35 21.18
N GLN A 175 -112.82 -16.19 20.24
CA GLN A 175 -111.93 -17.08 19.49
C GLN A 175 -110.95 -16.31 18.59
N ARG A 176 -111.40 -15.25 17.93
CA ARG A 176 -110.54 -14.35 17.12
C ARG A 176 -109.51 -13.64 18.00
N LEU A 177 -109.90 -13.15 19.18
CA LEU A 177 -108.95 -12.52 20.11
C LEU A 177 -107.94 -13.52 20.66
N PHE A 178 -108.37 -14.72 21.03
CA PHE A 178 -107.47 -15.77 21.52
C PHE A 178 -106.44 -16.18 20.46
N THR A 179 -106.86 -16.34 19.20
CA THR A 179 -105.94 -16.63 18.09
C THR A 179 -104.98 -15.47 17.83
N LYS A 180 -105.47 -14.21 17.80
CA LYS A 180 -104.61 -13.02 17.70
C LYS A 180 -103.55 -12.96 18.82
N LEU A 181 -103.94 -13.21 20.07
CA LEU A 181 -103.01 -13.28 21.22
C LEU A 181 -101.99 -14.41 21.06
N GLN A 182 -102.44 -15.61 20.70
CA GLN A 182 -101.56 -16.76 20.52
C GLN A 182 -100.55 -16.54 19.37
N GLU A 183 -100.96 -15.88 18.29
CA GLU A 183 -100.04 -15.50 17.22
C GLU A 183 -99.07 -14.41 17.64
N ALA A 184 -99.53 -13.39 18.37
CA ALA A 184 -98.66 -12.34 18.91
C ALA A 184 -97.60 -12.91 19.86
N GLU A 185 -97.98 -13.85 20.74
CA GLU A 185 -97.06 -14.57 21.61
C GLU A 185 -96.03 -15.38 20.80
N LYS A 186 -96.46 -16.12 19.79
CA LYS A 186 -95.55 -16.87 18.89
C LYS A 186 -94.56 -15.95 18.18
N ARG A 187 -95.03 -14.79 17.68
CA ARG A 187 -94.19 -13.76 17.04
C ARG A 187 -93.16 -13.22 18.04
N GLN A 188 -93.59 -12.84 19.25
CA GLN A 188 -92.68 -12.37 20.29
C GLN A 188 -91.64 -13.42 20.69
N GLN A 189 -92.02 -14.69 20.79
CA GLN A 189 -91.08 -15.78 21.07
C GLN A 189 -90.08 -16.01 19.92
N ALA A 190 -90.51 -15.81 18.67
CA ALA A 190 -89.62 -15.87 17.51
C ALA A 190 -88.64 -14.68 17.51
N ASP A 191 -89.12 -13.47 17.76
CA ASP A 191 -88.29 -12.26 17.86
C ASP A 191 -87.27 -12.39 18.99
N ARG A 192 -87.69 -12.87 20.17
CA ARG A 192 -86.78 -13.12 21.29
C ARG A 192 -85.67 -14.10 20.92
N ARG A 193 -85.98 -15.18 20.19
CA ARG A 193 -84.98 -16.15 19.70
C ARG A 193 -84.04 -15.52 18.68
N MET A 194 -84.56 -14.78 17.71
CA MET A 194 -83.77 -14.04 16.73
C MET A 194 -82.81 -13.04 17.39
N PHE A 195 -83.26 -12.29 18.39
CA PHE A 195 -82.41 -11.37 19.13
C PHE A 195 -81.36 -12.09 19.97
N GLN A 196 -81.69 -13.22 20.59
CA GLN A 196 -80.72 -14.05 21.32
C GLN A 196 -79.63 -14.58 20.40
N GLU A 197 -79.98 -15.08 19.20
CA GLU A 197 -79.00 -15.52 18.21
C GLU A 197 -78.10 -14.37 17.74
N LYS A 198 -78.68 -13.20 17.43
CA LYS A 198 -77.91 -12.00 17.04
C LYS A 198 -76.98 -11.52 18.16
N LEU A 199 -77.44 -11.52 19.41
CA LEU A 199 -76.61 -11.17 20.57
C LEU A 199 -75.45 -12.17 20.72
N GLY A 200 -75.71 -13.47 20.57
CA GLY A 200 -74.69 -14.51 20.59
C GLY A 200 -73.64 -14.34 19.47
N GLN A 201 -74.08 -14.01 18.25
CA GLN A 201 -73.20 -13.71 17.11
C GLN A 201 -72.33 -12.47 17.39
N CYS A 202 -72.94 -11.35 17.79
CA CYS A 202 -72.20 -10.14 18.13
C CYS A 202 -71.20 -10.38 19.28
N GLN A 203 -71.58 -11.17 20.29
CA GLN A 203 -70.68 -11.52 21.39
C GLN A 203 -69.49 -12.36 20.91
N ALA A 204 -69.72 -13.35 20.04
CA ALA A 204 -68.65 -14.17 19.47
C ALA A 204 -67.67 -13.33 18.63
N GLU A 205 -68.18 -12.40 17.82
CA GLU A 205 -67.37 -11.47 17.03
C GLU A 205 -66.53 -10.54 17.91
N VAL A 206 -67.11 -10.00 18.99
CA VAL A 206 -66.37 -9.17 19.96
C VAL A 206 -65.26 -9.97 20.62
N GLU A 207 -65.52 -11.21 21.05
CA GLU A 207 -64.50 -12.07 21.64
C GLU A 207 -63.39 -12.45 20.64
N GLN A 208 -63.73 -12.69 19.38
CA GLN A 208 -62.73 -12.94 18.34
C GLN A 208 -61.86 -11.70 18.08
N ASN A 209 -62.48 -10.53 17.96
CA ASN A 209 -61.77 -9.26 17.82
C ASN A 209 -60.90 -8.96 19.06
N ARG A 210 -61.39 -9.28 20.26
CA ARG A 210 -60.63 -9.14 21.51
C ARG A 210 -59.40 -10.03 21.52
N ARG A 211 -59.51 -11.29 21.09
CA ARG A 211 -58.36 -12.20 20.95
C ARG A 211 -57.35 -11.67 19.93
N GLY A 212 -57.80 -11.27 18.75
CA GLY A 212 -56.92 -10.70 17.72
C GLY A 212 -56.20 -9.43 18.19
N ARG A 213 -56.91 -8.56 18.94
CA ARG A 213 -56.32 -7.37 19.55
C ARG A 213 -55.24 -7.72 20.58
N LEU A 214 -55.50 -8.68 21.47
CA LEU A 214 -54.52 -9.10 22.48
C LEU A 214 -53.26 -9.70 21.84
N GLU A 215 -53.40 -10.50 20.79
CA GLU A 215 -52.25 -11.03 20.05
C GLU A 215 -51.44 -9.92 19.36
N ALA A 216 -52.13 -8.93 18.77
CA ALA A 216 -51.48 -7.78 18.17
C ALA A 216 -50.74 -6.91 19.22
N GLU A 217 -51.35 -6.72 20.39
CA GLU A 217 -50.74 -6.03 21.53
C GLU A 217 -49.47 -6.78 21.99
N GLN A 218 -49.54 -8.10 22.17
CA GLN A 218 -48.37 -8.91 22.53
C GLN A 218 -47.23 -8.78 21.52
N LYS A 219 -47.51 -8.99 20.22
CA LYS A 219 -46.52 -8.82 19.16
C LYS A 219 -45.90 -7.42 19.14
N THR A 220 -46.71 -6.39 19.37
CA THR A 220 -46.22 -5.01 19.45
C THR A 220 -45.30 -4.83 20.66
N THR A 221 -45.64 -5.41 21.82
CA THR A 221 -44.76 -5.35 23.00
C THR A 221 -43.45 -6.11 22.82
N GLU A 222 -43.44 -7.22 22.09
CA GLU A 222 -42.22 -7.96 21.75
C GLU A 222 -41.33 -7.15 20.81
N GLN A 223 -41.90 -6.60 19.74
CA GLN A 223 -41.19 -5.70 18.82
C GLN A 223 -40.64 -4.47 19.54
N GLN A 224 -41.39 -3.91 20.50
CA GLN A 224 -40.94 -2.77 21.29
C GLN A 224 -39.70 -3.12 22.14
N LYS A 225 -39.64 -4.32 22.73
CA LYS A 225 -38.45 -4.79 23.46
C LYS A 225 -37.24 -4.96 22.52
N GLU A 226 -37.44 -5.55 21.35
CA GLU A 226 -36.38 -5.69 20.34
C GLU A 226 -35.82 -4.33 19.91
N VAL A 227 -36.70 -3.34 19.67
CA VAL A 227 -36.30 -1.97 19.35
C VAL A 227 -35.52 -1.33 20.50
N GLU A 228 -35.90 -1.57 21.76
CA GLU A 228 -35.18 -1.07 22.93
C GLU A 228 -33.78 -1.69 23.06
N GLU A 229 -33.64 -2.99 22.81
CA GLU A 229 -32.34 -3.68 22.79
C GLU A 229 -31.43 -3.15 21.68
N LEU A 230 -31.97 -2.95 20.47
CA LEU A 230 -31.24 -2.36 19.35
C LEU A 230 -30.80 -0.92 19.67
N ARG A 231 -31.68 -0.10 20.25
CA ARG A 231 -31.33 1.26 20.68
C ARG A 231 -30.22 1.25 21.74
N ARG A 232 -30.27 0.32 22.70
CA ARG A 232 -29.22 0.15 23.71
C ARG A 232 -27.88 -0.21 23.06
N LEU A 233 -27.88 -1.15 22.11
CA LEU A 233 -26.69 -1.55 21.38
C LEU A 233 -26.11 -0.40 20.55
N MET A 234 -26.94 0.31 19.79
CA MET A 234 -26.51 1.47 19.01
C MET A 234 -25.91 2.57 19.89
N SER A 235 -26.52 2.85 21.04
CA SER A 235 -25.96 3.81 22.00
C SER A 235 -24.61 3.35 22.57
N GLY A 236 -24.43 2.04 22.79
CA GLY A 236 -23.14 1.46 23.16
C GLY A 236 -22.08 1.69 22.09
N MET A 237 -22.39 1.35 20.84
CA MET A 237 -21.50 1.55 19.69
C MET A 237 -21.18 3.03 19.46
N GLU A 238 -22.14 3.94 19.64
CA GLU A 238 -21.93 5.38 19.50
C GLU A 238 -20.94 5.90 20.56
N LYS A 239 -21.07 5.45 21.82
CA LYS A 239 -20.12 5.79 22.89
C LYS A 239 -18.73 5.23 22.62
N GLU A 240 -18.63 3.98 22.18
CA GLU A 240 -17.36 3.36 21.79
C GLU A 240 -16.71 4.11 20.62
N HIS A 241 -17.49 4.48 19.61
CA HIS A 241 -17.02 5.27 18.47
C HIS A 241 -16.49 6.63 18.91
N GLN A 242 -17.23 7.36 19.77
CA GLN A 242 -16.79 8.63 20.35
C GLN A 242 -15.50 8.46 21.17
N GLN A 243 -15.40 7.39 21.96
CA GLN A 243 -14.20 7.09 22.74
C GLN A 243 -13.00 6.78 21.85
N LEU A 244 -13.19 6.04 20.76
CA LEU A 244 -12.15 5.74 19.78
C LEU A 244 -11.67 7.00 19.06
N LEU A 245 -12.59 7.89 18.65
CA LEU A 245 -12.24 9.18 18.07
C LEU A 245 -11.42 10.04 19.04
N GLN A 246 -11.81 10.06 20.32
CA GLN A 246 -11.07 10.78 21.35
C GLN A 246 -9.66 10.22 21.54
N LYS A 247 -9.51 8.89 21.63
CA LYS A 247 -8.20 8.23 21.70
C LYS A 247 -7.34 8.47 20.46
N MET A 248 -7.94 8.47 19.28
CA MET A 248 -7.24 8.77 18.03
C MET A 248 -6.69 10.20 18.05
N LYS A 249 -7.48 11.16 18.52
CA LYS A 249 -7.04 12.55 18.69
C LYS A 249 -5.92 12.69 19.73
N GLU A 250 -6.04 12.01 20.87
CA GLU A 250 -4.98 11.99 21.89
C GLU A 250 -3.67 11.42 21.32
N ASN A 251 -3.74 10.32 20.58
CA ASN A 251 -2.58 9.72 19.92
C ASN A 251 -1.97 10.65 18.86
N GLU A 252 -2.79 11.38 18.10
CA GLU A 252 -2.32 12.37 17.13
C GLU A 252 -1.60 13.53 17.83
N GLU A 253 -2.13 14.02 18.95
CA GLU A 253 -1.49 15.05 19.77
C GLU A 253 -0.17 14.56 20.39
N GLU A 254 -0.11 13.31 20.86
CA GLU A 254 1.13 12.68 21.32
C GLU A 254 2.15 12.54 20.19
N LEU A 255 1.72 12.09 19.01
CA LEU A 255 2.60 11.98 17.85
C LEU A 255 3.16 13.34 17.43
N GLU A 256 2.34 14.39 17.45
CA GLU A 256 2.80 15.76 17.18
C GLU A 256 3.77 16.28 18.26
N LYS A 257 3.59 15.92 19.53
CA LYS A 257 4.57 16.21 20.60
C LYS A 257 5.90 15.50 20.33
N MET A 258 5.87 14.21 19.98
CA MET A 258 7.06 13.44 19.64
C MET A 258 7.78 14.01 18.41
N LYS A 259 7.05 14.44 17.37
CA LYS A 259 7.65 15.13 16.21
C LYS A 259 8.30 16.44 16.60
N LYS A 260 7.69 17.22 17.49
CA LYS A 260 8.28 18.46 18.00
C LYS A 260 9.52 18.20 18.85
N GLN A 261 9.54 17.11 19.62
CA GLN A 261 10.73 16.66 20.36
C GLN A 261 11.83 16.17 19.41
N GLY A 262 11.49 15.42 18.36
CA GLY A 262 12.45 15.05 17.31
C GLY A 262 13.05 16.27 16.59
N LYS A 263 12.32 17.38 16.47
CA LYS A 263 12.89 18.67 16.04
C LYS A 263 13.83 19.29 17.09
N GLN A 264 13.64 19.02 18.37
CA GLN A 264 14.62 19.42 19.40
C GLN A 264 15.85 18.51 19.41
N ASP A 265 15.78 17.31 18.80
CA ASP A 265 16.95 16.46 18.54
C ASP A 265 17.74 16.92 17.31
N GLU A 266 17.22 17.85 16.51
CA GLU A 266 17.93 18.50 15.38
C GLU A 266 19.33 19.02 15.76
N PRO A 267 19.55 19.75 16.88
CA PRO A 267 20.90 20.12 17.32
C PRO A 267 21.79 18.94 17.71
N LEU A 268 21.23 17.83 18.21
CA LEU A 268 22.01 16.61 18.45
C LEU A 268 22.41 15.95 17.13
N GLN A 269 21.50 15.95 16.16
CA GLN A 269 21.75 15.44 14.81
C GLN A 269 22.79 16.28 14.07
N GLU A 270 22.71 17.61 14.11
CA GLU A 270 23.73 18.52 13.56
C GLU A 270 25.10 18.26 14.21
N ARG A 271 25.14 18.08 15.53
CA ARG A 271 26.39 17.75 16.24
C ARG A 271 26.93 16.37 15.84
N CYS A 272 26.07 15.38 15.62
CA CYS A 272 26.47 14.08 15.10
C CYS A 272 27.06 14.20 13.68
N GLU A 273 26.41 14.94 12.79
CA GLU A 273 26.90 15.19 11.43
C GLU A 273 28.25 15.93 11.43
N GLU A 274 28.42 16.91 12.32
CA GLU A 274 29.70 17.61 12.47
C GLU A 274 30.79 16.67 12.98
N LEU A 275 30.49 15.84 13.98
CA LEU A 275 31.41 14.81 14.45
C LEU A 275 31.77 13.81 13.33
N GLU A 276 30.81 13.35 12.53
CA GLU A 276 31.08 12.47 11.39
C GLU A 276 32.00 13.12 10.35
N LYS A 277 31.79 14.39 10.03
CA LYS A 277 32.68 15.17 9.15
C LYS A 277 34.09 15.24 9.73
N THR A 278 34.23 15.52 11.03
CA THR A 278 35.56 15.54 11.67
C THR A 278 36.23 14.17 11.66
N VAL A 279 35.48 13.09 11.87
CA VAL A 279 35.99 11.71 11.82
C VAL A 279 36.45 11.35 10.39
N ALA A 280 35.69 11.72 9.36
CA ALA A 280 36.09 11.51 7.97
C ALA A 280 37.39 12.26 7.63
N ASN A 281 37.47 13.52 8.02
CA ASN A 281 38.64 14.37 7.79
C ASN A 281 39.89 13.85 8.54
N LEU A 282 39.71 13.35 9.77
CA LEU A 282 40.79 12.68 10.51
C LEU A 282 41.23 11.37 9.84
N LYS A 283 40.30 10.57 9.29
CA LYS A 283 40.63 9.36 8.53
C LYS A 283 41.46 9.69 7.29
N GLU A 284 41.13 10.76 6.56
CA GLU A 284 41.91 11.24 5.42
C GLU A 284 43.31 11.68 5.84
N LYS A 285 43.43 12.46 6.94
CA LYS A 285 44.74 12.86 7.49
C LYS A 285 45.59 11.66 7.88
N ILE A 286 45.01 10.64 8.51
CA ILE A 286 45.71 9.39 8.83
C ILE A 286 46.18 8.70 7.55
N HIS A 287 45.34 8.67 6.51
CA HIS A 287 45.71 8.07 5.22
C HIS A 287 46.88 8.80 4.56
N HIS A 288 46.86 10.14 4.52
CA HIS A 288 47.97 10.94 4.00
C HIS A 288 49.26 10.76 4.79
N LEU A 289 49.17 10.68 6.12
CA LEU A 289 50.33 10.40 6.97
C LEU A 289 50.92 9.02 6.68
N ASP A 290 50.08 8.00 6.48
CA ASP A 290 50.52 6.63 6.13
C ASP A 290 51.24 6.59 4.77
N ASP A 291 50.74 7.32 3.77
CA ASP A 291 51.41 7.44 2.47
C ASP A 291 52.77 8.16 2.58
N MET A 292 52.85 9.22 3.37
CA MET A 292 54.13 9.90 3.65
C MET A 292 55.11 8.96 4.36
N LEU A 293 54.63 8.18 5.34
CA LEU A 293 55.44 7.20 6.03
C LEU A 293 55.96 6.12 5.07
N LYS A 294 55.12 5.57 4.21
CA LYS A 294 55.52 4.59 3.18
C LYS A 294 56.55 5.16 2.21
N SER A 295 56.38 6.43 1.80
CA SER A 295 57.34 7.13 0.95
C SER A 295 58.71 7.30 1.63
N GLN A 296 58.71 7.73 2.90
CA GLN A 296 59.94 7.84 3.69
C GLN A 296 60.60 6.48 3.89
N GLN A 297 59.83 5.43 4.22
CA GLN A 297 60.35 4.07 4.33
C GLN A 297 60.99 3.60 3.03
N ARG A 298 60.36 3.87 1.87
CA ARG A 298 60.93 3.53 0.55
C ARG A 298 62.25 4.27 0.31
N LYS A 299 62.33 5.56 0.67
CA LYS A 299 63.56 6.35 0.55
C LYS A 299 64.69 5.80 1.43
N VAL A 300 64.38 5.43 2.67
CA VAL A 300 65.38 4.80 3.57
C VAL A 300 65.85 3.46 3.01
N ARG A 301 64.95 2.62 2.48
CA ARG A 301 65.35 1.36 1.80
C ARG A 301 66.31 1.63 0.64
N GLN A 302 66.00 2.61 -0.21
CA GLN A 302 66.89 3.02 -1.31
C GLN A 302 68.24 3.53 -0.80
N MET A 303 68.28 4.31 0.29
CA MET A 303 69.54 4.76 0.89
C MET A 303 70.37 3.59 1.44
N ILE A 304 69.73 2.61 2.08
CA ILE A 304 70.40 1.39 2.55
C ILE A 304 70.99 0.61 1.36
N GLU A 305 70.22 0.44 0.29
CA GLU A 305 70.68 -0.23 -0.93
C GLU A 305 71.87 0.50 -1.58
N GLN A 306 71.81 1.82 -1.69
CA GLN A 306 72.93 2.63 -2.20
C GLN A 306 74.19 2.50 -1.32
N LEU A 307 74.03 2.52 0.01
CA LEU A 307 75.13 2.32 0.95
C LEU A 307 75.74 0.92 0.84
N GLN A 308 74.92 -0.12 0.69
CA GLN A 308 75.37 -1.49 0.50
C GLN A 308 76.17 -1.63 -0.81
N ASN A 309 75.67 -1.08 -1.92
CA ASN A 309 76.38 -1.08 -3.21
C ASN A 309 77.72 -0.32 -3.15
N SER A 310 77.75 0.83 -2.45
CA SER A 310 79.00 1.56 -2.25
C SER A 310 79.99 0.79 -1.39
N ARG A 311 79.52 0.04 -0.39
CA ARG A 311 80.36 -0.79 0.48
C ARG A 311 81.00 -1.95 -0.29
N THR A 312 80.23 -2.66 -1.12
CA THR A 312 80.78 -3.75 -1.95
C THR A 312 81.80 -3.23 -2.95
N ALA A 313 81.50 -2.11 -3.63
CA ALA A 313 82.44 -1.46 -4.55
C ALA A 313 83.73 -0.99 -3.86
N MET A 314 83.66 -0.59 -2.58
CA MET A 314 84.83 -0.26 -1.79
C MET A 314 85.65 -1.52 -1.45
N GLN A 315 84.99 -2.61 -1.05
CA GLN A 315 85.63 -3.89 -0.79
C GLN A 315 86.36 -4.44 -2.02
N GLU A 316 85.76 -4.34 -3.22
CA GLU A 316 86.41 -4.71 -4.48
C GLU A 316 87.67 -3.88 -4.78
N LYS A 317 87.65 -2.58 -4.44
CA LYS A 317 88.85 -1.75 -4.58
C LYS A 317 89.91 -2.11 -3.56
N ASP A 318 89.52 -2.44 -2.32
CA ASP A 318 90.44 -2.88 -1.29
C ASP A 318 91.13 -4.20 -1.65
N THR A 319 90.41 -5.14 -2.29
CA THR A 319 91.03 -6.39 -2.81
C THR A 319 92.06 -6.09 -3.89
N VAL A 320 91.76 -5.20 -4.84
CA VAL A 320 92.73 -4.79 -5.88
C VAL A 320 93.94 -4.09 -5.25
N ILE A 321 93.74 -3.22 -4.26
CA ILE A 321 94.84 -2.57 -3.53
C ILE A 321 95.72 -3.63 -2.86
N GLN A 322 95.12 -4.65 -2.25
CA GLN A 322 95.85 -5.74 -1.61
C GLN A 322 96.66 -6.56 -2.62
N GLU A 323 96.09 -6.93 -3.77
CA GLU A 323 96.80 -7.61 -4.86
C GLU A 323 97.99 -6.78 -5.38
N LEU A 324 97.80 -5.47 -5.55
CA LEU A 324 98.88 -4.57 -5.96
C LEU A 324 99.98 -4.46 -4.90
N ARG A 325 99.62 -4.44 -3.61
CA ARG A 325 100.60 -4.46 -2.51
C ARG A 325 101.43 -5.73 -2.52
N GLU A 326 100.81 -6.88 -2.73
CA GLU A 326 101.49 -8.16 -2.85
C GLU A 326 102.44 -8.16 -4.06
N LYS A 327 102.00 -7.64 -5.21
CA LYS A 327 102.86 -7.53 -6.39
C LYS A 327 104.05 -6.60 -6.16
N VAL A 328 103.85 -5.46 -5.49
CA VAL A 328 104.94 -4.54 -5.10
C VAL A 328 105.91 -5.23 -4.15
N SER A 329 105.41 -5.95 -3.13
CA SER A 329 106.26 -6.69 -2.20
C SER A 329 107.08 -7.77 -2.91
N TRP A 330 106.49 -8.49 -3.86
CA TRP A 330 107.18 -9.47 -4.69
C TRP A 330 108.29 -8.80 -5.54
N LEU A 331 107.97 -7.69 -6.22
CA LEU A 331 108.96 -6.93 -7.00
C LEU A 331 110.06 -6.30 -6.14
N GLN A 332 109.76 -5.93 -4.90
CA GLN A 332 110.75 -5.42 -3.95
C GLN A 332 111.71 -6.52 -3.50
N ALA A 333 111.20 -7.73 -3.22
CA ALA A 333 112.04 -8.88 -2.89
C ALA A 333 112.94 -9.28 -4.06
N GLU A 334 112.41 -9.30 -5.29
CA GLU A 334 113.19 -9.55 -6.51
C GLU A 334 114.26 -8.47 -6.72
N ASN A 335 113.92 -7.19 -6.55
CA ASN A 335 114.91 -6.10 -6.63
C ASN A 335 116.00 -6.23 -5.60
N LEU A 336 115.66 -6.61 -4.36
CA LEU A 336 116.64 -6.83 -3.30
C LEU A 336 117.57 -8.00 -3.66
N GLU A 337 117.03 -9.12 -4.17
CA GLU A 337 117.84 -10.25 -4.63
C GLU A 337 118.79 -9.87 -5.78
N LEU A 338 118.32 -9.04 -6.72
CA LEU A 338 119.16 -8.52 -7.81
C LEU A 338 120.23 -7.55 -7.31
N GLN A 339 119.92 -6.71 -6.32
CA GLN A 339 120.88 -5.83 -5.64
C GLN A 339 121.95 -6.65 -4.90
N ASP A 340 121.56 -7.66 -4.14
CA ASP A 340 122.48 -8.56 -3.44
C ASP A 340 123.44 -9.26 -4.43
N LYS A 341 122.93 -9.70 -5.59
CA LYS A 341 123.75 -10.28 -6.67
C LYS A 341 124.75 -9.25 -7.22
N LEU A 342 124.31 -8.01 -7.47
CA LEU A 342 125.17 -6.93 -7.95
C LEU A 342 126.29 -6.61 -6.95
N ASP A 343 125.95 -6.50 -5.67
CA ASP A 343 126.91 -6.22 -4.59
C ASP A 343 127.94 -7.35 -4.44
N HIS A 344 127.53 -8.61 -4.61
CA HIS A 344 128.46 -9.75 -4.68
C HIS A 344 129.43 -9.64 -5.88
N PHE A 345 128.94 -9.27 -7.07
CA PHE A 345 129.82 -9.04 -8.24
C PHE A 345 130.80 -7.88 -8.02
N MET A 346 130.34 -6.77 -7.44
CA MET A 346 131.22 -5.64 -7.10
C MET A 346 132.25 -6.03 -6.04
N SER A 347 131.85 -6.81 -5.03
CA SER A 347 132.76 -7.30 -3.99
C SER A 347 133.82 -8.26 -4.54
N ASN A 348 133.46 -9.15 -5.48
CA ASN A 348 134.41 -10.03 -6.17
C ASN A 348 135.34 -9.27 -7.15
N ASN A 349 134.88 -8.17 -7.74
CA ASN A 349 135.73 -7.31 -8.60
C ASN A 349 136.56 -6.27 -7.82
N SER A 350 136.22 -5.99 -6.55
CA SER A 350 136.94 -5.03 -5.70
C SER A 350 138.34 -5.49 -5.26
N GLY A 351 138.75 -6.72 -5.61
CA GLY A 351 140.15 -7.15 -5.52
C GLY A 351 141.09 -6.49 -6.54
N HIS A 352 140.55 -5.89 -7.61
CA HIS A 352 141.35 -5.28 -8.67
C HIS A 352 140.68 -4.04 -9.29
N THR A 353 140.43 -2.99 -8.51
CA THR A 353 140.37 -1.60 -9.01
C THR A 353 140.09 -0.65 -7.85
N SER A 354 141.17 -0.12 -7.28
CA SER A 354 141.17 1.14 -6.56
C SER A 354 141.14 2.30 -7.56
N TYR A 355 140.68 3.46 -7.07
CA TYR A 355 140.68 4.78 -7.71
C TYR A 355 139.51 5.02 -8.68
N LEU A 356 138.46 5.70 -8.19
CA LEU A 356 138.11 7.05 -8.66
C LEU A 356 137.18 7.75 -7.65
N SER A 357 137.38 9.06 -7.56
CA SER A 357 136.86 9.97 -6.54
C SER A 357 135.53 10.61 -6.97
N ARG A 358 134.83 11.14 -5.95
CA ARG A 358 134.06 12.40 -5.94
C ARG A 358 132.54 12.31 -6.15
N GLY A 359 131.83 12.99 -5.23
CA GLY A 359 130.69 13.82 -5.60
C GLY A 359 129.49 13.73 -4.66
N TYR A 360 129.33 14.74 -3.81
CA TYR A 360 128.09 15.06 -3.10
C TYR A 360 126.87 15.01 -4.02
N SER A 361 125.77 14.41 -3.57
CA SER A 361 124.44 14.79 -4.02
C SER A 361 123.38 14.41 -2.99
N THR A 362 122.93 15.45 -2.29
CA THR A 362 121.77 15.53 -1.40
C THR A 362 120.54 14.88 -2.05
N LYS A 363 119.87 13.96 -1.35
CA LYS A 363 118.56 13.43 -1.79
C LYS A 363 117.41 14.28 -1.21
N PRO A 364 116.37 14.57 -2.01
CA PRO A 364 115.38 15.59 -1.71
C PRO A 364 114.27 15.10 -0.78
N THR A 365 113.71 16.03 -0.01
CA THR A 365 112.45 15.90 0.69
C THR A 365 111.27 15.76 -0.31
N PRO A 366 110.33 14.84 -0.13
CA PRO A 366 109.12 14.79 -0.95
C PRO A 366 108.13 15.87 -0.48
N ASN A 367 108.05 16.96 -1.23
CA ASN A 367 106.95 17.92 -1.13
C ASN A 367 105.65 17.27 -1.63
N PHE A 368 104.84 16.75 -0.71
CA PHE A 368 103.42 16.48 -0.99
C PHE A 368 102.68 17.81 -1.13
N LYS A 369 102.59 18.33 -2.35
CA LYS A 369 101.55 19.31 -2.70
C LYS A 369 100.20 18.61 -2.57
N ARG A 370 99.52 18.86 -1.46
CA ARG A 370 98.11 18.52 -1.25
C ARG A 370 97.29 19.35 -2.25
N VAL A 371 96.90 18.75 -3.36
CA VAL A 371 95.86 19.31 -4.23
C VAL A 371 94.57 19.28 -3.42
N TYR A 372 94.14 20.45 -2.97
CA TYR A 372 92.77 20.66 -2.54
C TYR A 372 91.88 20.45 -3.77
N LEU A 373 91.25 19.28 -3.89
CA LEU A 373 90.00 19.21 -4.65
C LEU A 373 88.92 19.94 -3.84
N PRO A 374 88.10 20.80 -4.46
CA PRO A 374 87.07 21.53 -3.74
C PRO A 374 85.97 20.57 -3.24
N PRO A 375 85.50 20.72 -1.99
CA PRO A 375 84.30 20.05 -1.51
C PRO A 375 83.09 20.86 -2.00
N GLY A 376 82.29 20.31 -2.91
CA GLY A 376 81.05 20.98 -3.28
C GLY A 376 80.48 20.59 -4.64
N SER A 377 79.75 19.47 -4.68
CA SER A 377 78.60 19.36 -5.58
C SER A 377 77.39 18.86 -4.79
N GLY A 378 77.10 19.55 -3.69
CA GLY A 378 75.76 19.54 -3.10
C GLY A 378 74.81 20.20 -4.08
N ARG A 379 73.97 19.40 -4.73
CA ARG A 379 72.85 19.92 -5.52
C ARG A 379 71.88 20.68 -4.60
N PRO A 380 71.30 21.79 -5.06
CA PRO A 380 70.52 22.68 -4.21
C PRO A 380 69.19 22.03 -3.81
N PHE A 381 68.80 22.24 -2.55
CA PHE A 381 67.44 21.97 -2.09
C PHE A 381 66.44 22.87 -2.83
N PRO A 382 65.22 22.39 -3.16
CA PRO A 382 64.19 23.26 -3.68
C PRO A 382 63.68 24.18 -2.56
N LEU A 383 63.67 25.49 -2.81
CA LEU A 383 63.01 26.45 -1.94
C LEU A 383 61.50 26.21 -1.99
N ILE A 384 60.91 25.83 -0.85
CA ILE A 384 59.47 25.84 -0.64
C ILE A 384 59.08 27.30 -0.38
N LYS A 385 58.24 27.87 -1.25
CA LYS A 385 57.51 29.11 -0.93
C LYS A 385 56.28 28.73 -0.12
N LEU A 386 56.24 29.17 1.14
CA LEU A 386 55.00 29.26 1.91
C LEU A 386 54.13 30.34 1.24
N VAL A 387 52.97 29.92 0.76
CA VAL A 387 51.85 30.82 0.48
C VAL A 387 50.90 30.65 1.66
N GLU A 388 50.79 31.68 2.49
CA GLU A 388 49.70 31.80 3.44
C GLU A 388 48.41 32.07 2.66
N THR A 389 47.44 31.18 2.79
CA THR A 389 46.00 31.43 2.63
C THR A 389 45.25 30.58 3.62
#